data_AF-A0A7V5FMS4-F1
#
_entry.id   AF-A0A7V5FMS4-F1
#
_cell.length_a   1.000
_cell.length_b   1.000
_cell.length_c   1.000
_cell.angle_alpha   90.00
_cell.angle_beta   90.00
_cell.angle_gamma   90.00
#
_symmetry.space_group_name_H-M   'P 1'
#
loop_
_entity.id
_entity.type
_entity.pdbx_description
1 polymer ?
#
loop_
_entity_poly.entity_id
_entity_poly.type
_entity_poly.pdbx_seq_one_letter_code
_entity_poly.pdbx_strand_id
1 'polypeptide(L)'
;WLILLLFDSVPAALLTGLLFGIHPLHVESVAWITERKDVLYSVFFLASLVSYAFYCRKKRTAFYVLSLVLFIASALSKPSAVVLAPVAVLIDYVLHRPPDRKTVLEKLPFFVIAFIFGAASLFTKHPAGAADHSFTVFYSTYSVLFYLEKLLVPSGLSSFYPYPDPRNGLPFSYLISPFILVCLAASLFFITGERARKVRFGALFFAVTILPAAVIMLVPSCRIITADRYDYIPSIGILYLVSGAVVLCYRKLGAHSRLLQRSVVVAASCAVVTLSVQTWQRCRIWHDDMTLWNDALSKYANAAIPLCNRGIAYCISGDLEKALADFEKAVAANPRLAEAHYSMGNIYMQLGQYGRSIEAFSRAIAIDPGLARAYNNRGYVYSLEKDFKHAVSDYDRALAVDKNYSKVYYNRGMAYFQEKEYGRAWDDLQKAMQLNYRVDPAILAALEKNRGR
;
A
#
# COMPACT_ATOMS: atom_id res chain seq x y z
N TRP A 1 -20.02 -8.43 -14.86
CA TRP A 1 -19.79 -9.53 -15.81
C TRP A 1 -19.31 -10.82 -15.16
N LEU A 2 -18.19 -10.83 -14.42
CA LEU A 2 -17.66 -12.05 -13.80
C LEU A 2 -18.73 -12.83 -13.00
N ILE A 3 -19.40 -12.17 -12.05
CA ILE A 3 -20.47 -12.77 -11.24
C ILE A 3 -21.62 -13.32 -12.09
N LEU A 4 -21.99 -12.63 -13.17
CA LEU A 4 -23.03 -13.08 -14.09
C LEU A 4 -22.62 -14.39 -14.79
N LEU A 5 -21.38 -14.47 -15.28
CA LEU A 5 -20.82 -15.65 -15.96
C LEU A 5 -20.57 -16.84 -15.03
N LEU A 6 -20.39 -16.61 -13.73
CA LEU A 6 -20.16 -17.71 -12.78
C LEU A 6 -21.47 -18.26 -12.19
N PHE A 7 -22.51 -17.43 -12.09
CA PHE A 7 -23.69 -17.77 -11.29
C PHE A 7 -25.05 -17.60 -11.96
N ASP A 8 -25.10 -17.04 -13.18
CA ASP A 8 -26.32 -16.82 -13.98
C ASP A 8 -27.44 -16.07 -13.21
N SER A 9 -27.06 -15.12 -12.36
CA SER A 9 -28.00 -14.29 -11.59
C SER A 9 -27.76 -12.81 -11.86
N VAL A 10 -28.60 -12.21 -12.71
CA VAL A 10 -28.55 -10.77 -13.02
C VAL A 10 -28.71 -9.91 -11.76
N PRO A 11 -29.69 -10.14 -10.86
CA PRO A 11 -29.86 -9.30 -9.68
C PRO A 11 -28.65 -9.36 -8.73
N ALA A 12 -28.07 -10.56 -8.53
CA ALA A 12 -26.89 -10.70 -7.69
C ALA A 12 -25.66 -10.02 -8.31
N ALA A 13 -25.48 -10.15 -9.63
CA ALA A 13 -24.37 -9.51 -10.34
C ALA A 13 -24.46 -7.98 -10.33
N LEU A 14 -25.67 -7.42 -10.51
CA LEU A 14 -25.90 -5.98 -10.43
C LEU A 14 -25.66 -5.46 -9.01
N LEU A 15 -26.23 -6.10 -8.00
CA LEU A 15 -26.05 -5.68 -6.61
C LEU A 15 -24.58 -5.80 -6.17
N THR A 16 -23.88 -6.88 -6.56
CA THR A 16 -22.45 -7.05 -6.25
C THR A 16 -21.62 -5.93 -6.90
N GLY A 17 -21.87 -5.63 -8.19
CA GLY A 17 -21.17 -4.57 -8.90
C GLY A 17 -21.46 -3.18 -8.34
N LEU A 18 -22.70 -2.93 -7.92
CA LEU A 18 -23.10 -1.68 -7.28
C LEU A 18 -22.42 -1.50 -5.92
N LEU A 19 -22.55 -2.49 -5.03
CA LEU A 19 -21.91 -2.46 -3.71
C LEU A 19 -20.40 -2.30 -3.82
N PHE A 20 -19.78 -3.00 -4.77
CA PHE A 20 -18.36 -2.85 -5.07
C PHE A 20 -18.03 -1.43 -5.54
N GLY A 21 -18.80 -0.85 -6.46
CA GLY A 21 -18.51 0.49 -6.98
C GLY A 21 -18.63 1.61 -5.94
N ILE A 22 -19.51 1.44 -4.95
CA ILE A 22 -19.84 2.48 -3.96
C ILE A 22 -19.23 2.22 -2.57
N HIS A 23 -18.41 1.18 -2.39
CA HIS A 23 -17.91 0.83 -1.06
C HIS A 23 -16.83 1.82 -0.57
N PRO A 24 -16.92 2.36 0.67
CA PRO A 24 -15.99 3.39 1.16
C PRO A 24 -14.54 2.91 1.34
N LEU A 25 -14.30 1.61 1.51
CA LEU A 25 -12.93 1.04 1.52
C LEU A 25 -12.18 1.25 0.22
N HIS A 26 -12.88 1.47 -0.89
CA HIS A 26 -12.25 1.57 -2.21
C HIS A 26 -11.81 3.00 -2.55
N VAL A 27 -12.09 3.99 -1.69
CA VAL A 27 -11.72 5.38 -1.92
C VAL A 27 -10.19 5.55 -2.01
N GLU A 28 -9.42 4.91 -1.12
CA GLU A 28 -7.94 4.98 -1.17
C GLU A 28 -7.40 4.58 -2.54
N SER A 29 -7.91 3.48 -3.10
CA SER A 29 -7.44 2.92 -4.38
C SER A 29 -7.76 3.80 -5.60
N VAL A 30 -8.64 4.80 -5.47
CA VAL A 30 -9.11 5.63 -6.59
C VAL A 30 -8.80 7.12 -6.40
N ALA A 31 -8.68 7.60 -5.16
CA ALA A 31 -8.45 9.01 -4.86
C ALA A 31 -7.02 9.47 -5.17
N TRP A 32 -6.03 8.57 -5.13
CA TRP A 32 -4.62 8.95 -5.21
C TRP A 32 -3.97 8.54 -6.53
N ILE A 33 -3.23 9.47 -7.17
CA ILE A 33 -2.66 9.24 -8.50
C ILE A 33 -1.61 8.12 -8.52
N THR A 34 -0.90 7.94 -7.41
CA THR A 34 0.08 6.87 -7.20
C THR A 34 -0.58 5.49 -7.06
N GLU A 35 -1.88 5.45 -6.73
CA GLU A 35 -2.69 4.22 -6.68
C GLU A 35 -3.33 3.87 -8.02
N ARG A 36 -3.02 4.58 -9.12
CA ARG A 36 -3.42 4.18 -10.48
C ARG A 36 -3.02 2.74 -10.81
N LYS A 37 -1.91 2.26 -10.25
CA LYS A 37 -1.46 0.86 -10.35
C LYS A 37 -2.54 -0.13 -9.88
N ASP A 38 -3.32 0.20 -8.85
CA ASP A 38 -4.34 -0.67 -8.25
C ASP A 38 -5.59 -0.75 -9.13
N VAL A 39 -5.96 0.37 -9.76
CA VAL A 39 -7.05 0.40 -10.74
C VAL A 39 -6.68 -0.40 -11.99
N LEU A 40 -5.49 -0.17 -12.57
CA LEU A 40 -5.01 -0.91 -13.75
C LEU A 40 -4.89 -2.41 -13.47
N TYR A 41 -4.27 -2.76 -12.34
CA TYR A 41 -4.20 -4.13 -11.83
C TYR A 41 -5.58 -4.79 -11.84
N SER A 42 -6.58 -4.12 -11.25
CA SER A 42 -7.92 -4.66 -11.08
C SER A 42 -8.68 -4.82 -12.39
N VAL A 43 -8.56 -3.86 -13.31
CA VAL A 43 -9.16 -3.93 -14.65
C VAL A 43 -8.61 -5.14 -15.41
N PHE A 44 -7.28 -5.30 -15.49
CA PHE A 44 -6.67 -6.42 -16.18
C PHE A 44 -6.94 -7.76 -15.48
N PHE A 45 -6.94 -7.79 -14.15
CA PHE A 45 -7.25 -8.97 -13.34
C PHE A 45 -8.65 -9.48 -13.65
N LEU A 46 -9.67 -8.61 -13.54
CA LEU A 46 -11.06 -8.98 -13.79
C LEU A 46 -11.32 -9.31 -15.26
N ALA A 47 -10.71 -8.58 -16.19
CA ALA A 47 -10.83 -8.86 -17.62
C ALA A 47 -10.21 -10.23 -17.98
N SER A 48 -9.08 -10.60 -17.35
CA SER A 48 -8.47 -11.92 -17.50
C SER A 48 -9.38 -13.04 -16.98
N LEU A 49 -9.98 -12.88 -15.78
CA LEU A 49 -10.92 -13.86 -15.22
C LEU A 49 -12.21 -13.98 -16.05
N VAL A 50 -12.74 -12.87 -16.55
CA VAL A 50 -13.91 -12.86 -17.44
C VAL A 50 -13.60 -13.57 -18.75
N SER A 51 -12.44 -13.30 -19.35
CA SER A 51 -11.97 -13.98 -20.57
C SER A 51 -11.81 -15.48 -20.31
N TYR A 52 -11.24 -15.86 -19.17
CA TYR A 52 -11.12 -17.25 -18.79
C TYR A 52 -12.48 -17.94 -18.62
N ALA A 53 -13.43 -17.30 -17.94
CA ALA A 53 -14.80 -17.82 -17.79
C ALA A 53 -15.52 -17.98 -19.15
N PHE A 54 -15.31 -17.04 -20.08
CA PHE A 54 -15.82 -17.17 -21.45
C PHE A 54 -15.19 -18.33 -22.21
N TYR A 55 -13.88 -18.54 -22.05
CA TYR A 55 -13.21 -19.73 -22.58
C TYR A 55 -13.83 -21.01 -22.01
N CYS A 56 -14.07 -21.09 -20.70
CA CYS A 56 -14.67 -22.26 -20.07
C CYS A 56 -16.05 -22.59 -20.65
N ARG A 57 -16.88 -21.57 -20.92
CA ARG A 57 -18.23 -21.72 -21.48
C ARG A 57 -18.26 -21.96 -22.99
N LYS A 58 -17.51 -21.18 -23.78
CA LYS A 58 -17.57 -21.18 -25.25
C LYS A 58 -16.51 -22.05 -25.93
N LYS A 59 -15.50 -22.51 -25.19
CA LYS A 59 -14.35 -23.31 -25.66
C LYS A 59 -13.56 -22.68 -26.83
N ARG A 60 -13.62 -21.36 -27.00
CA ARG A 60 -12.85 -20.62 -28.03
C ARG A 60 -11.47 -20.23 -27.49
N THR A 61 -10.41 -20.72 -28.15
CA THR A 61 -9.01 -20.49 -27.76
C THR A 61 -8.62 -19.02 -27.69
N ALA A 62 -9.23 -18.15 -28.49
CA ALA A 62 -8.99 -16.71 -28.44
C ALA A 62 -9.22 -16.11 -27.03
N PHE A 63 -10.24 -16.56 -26.31
CA PHE A 63 -10.50 -16.09 -24.94
C PHE A 63 -9.48 -16.59 -23.93
N TYR A 64 -8.91 -17.79 -24.16
CA TYR A 64 -7.84 -18.33 -23.33
C TYR A 64 -6.55 -17.52 -23.51
N VAL A 65 -6.14 -17.27 -24.75
CA VAL A 65 -4.97 -16.43 -25.06
C VAL A 65 -5.15 -15.03 -24.50
N LEU A 66 -6.31 -14.42 -24.71
CA LEU A 66 -6.63 -13.10 -24.16
C LEU A 66 -6.54 -13.08 -22.63
N SER A 67 -7.01 -14.14 -21.95
CA SER A 67 -6.89 -14.27 -20.49
C SER A 67 -5.43 -14.27 -20.03
N LEU A 68 -4.53 -14.99 -20.73
CA LEU A 68 -3.10 -15.01 -20.41
C LEU A 68 -2.43 -13.66 -20.64
N VAL A 69 -2.71 -12.98 -21.77
CA VAL A 69 -2.16 -11.64 -22.06
C VAL A 69 -2.60 -10.63 -21.00
N LEU A 70 -3.89 -10.62 -20.65
CA LEU A 70 -4.42 -9.74 -19.62
C LEU A 70 -3.85 -10.08 -18.23
N PHE A 71 -3.56 -11.34 -17.95
CA PHE A 71 -2.91 -11.72 -16.71
C PHE A 71 -1.48 -11.17 -16.63
N ILE A 72 -0.70 -11.25 -17.71
CA ILE A 72 0.64 -10.64 -17.77
C ILE A 72 0.54 -9.11 -17.55
N ALA A 73 -0.42 -8.44 -18.19
CA ALA A 73 -0.65 -7.01 -17.99
C ALA A 73 -1.02 -6.67 -16.52
N SER A 74 -1.82 -7.52 -15.88
CA SER A 74 -2.16 -7.39 -14.45
C SER A 74 -0.93 -7.56 -13.56
N ALA A 75 -0.08 -8.56 -13.83
CA ALA A 75 1.14 -8.84 -13.07
C ALA A 75 2.21 -7.76 -13.25
N LEU A 76 2.32 -7.16 -14.44
CA LEU A 76 3.15 -5.98 -14.70
C LEU A 76 2.65 -4.75 -13.94
N SER A 77 1.34 -4.64 -13.71
CA SER A 77 0.75 -3.51 -12.96
C SER A 77 0.98 -3.66 -11.45
N LYS A 78 0.82 -4.88 -10.91
CA LYS A 78 1.01 -5.16 -9.49
C LYS A 78 1.41 -6.63 -9.24
N PRO A 79 2.48 -6.90 -8.49
CA PRO A 79 2.91 -8.28 -8.18
C PRO A 79 1.86 -9.11 -7.45
N SER A 80 0.89 -8.50 -6.76
CA SER A 80 -0.20 -9.25 -6.11
C SER A 80 -1.09 -10.03 -7.08
N ALA A 81 -1.02 -9.75 -8.39
CA ALA A 81 -1.79 -10.47 -9.41
C ALA A 81 -1.50 -11.97 -9.48
N VAL A 82 -0.40 -12.46 -8.89
CA VAL A 82 -0.07 -13.89 -8.83
C VAL A 82 -1.20 -14.78 -8.29
N VAL A 83 -2.11 -14.22 -7.48
CA VAL A 83 -3.32 -14.92 -7.00
C VAL A 83 -4.33 -15.26 -8.09
N LEU A 84 -4.19 -14.71 -9.30
CA LEU A 84 -5.04 -15.05 -10.43
C LEU A 84 -4.95 -16.54 -10.77
N ALA A 85 -3.77 -17.15 -10.64
CA ALA A 85 -3.56 -18.58 -10.92
C ALA A 85 -4.44 -19.49 -10.03
N PRO A 86 -4.40 -19.39 -8.69
CA PRO A 86 -5.33 -20.16 -7.85
C PRO A 86 -6.79 -19.74 -8.03
N VAL A 87 -7.10 -18.46 -8.32
CA VAL A 87 -8.47 -18.03 -8.62
C VAL A 87 -9.00 -18.66 -9.92
N ALA A 88 -8.16 -18.86 -10.93
CA ALA A 88 -8.56 -19.56 -12.15
C ALA A 88 -8.97 -21.02 -11.86
N VAL A 89 -8.33 -21.68 -10.89
CA VAL A 89 -8.75 -23.02 -10.41
C VAL A 89 -10.12 -22.94 -9.72
N LEU A 90 -10.37 -21.90 -8.91
CA LEU A 90 -11.68 -21.67 -8.29
C LEU A 90 -12.80 -21.45 -9.33
N ILE A 91 -12.49 -20.83 -10.48
CA ILE A 91 -13.46 -20.70 -11.58
C ILE A 91 -13.87 -22.07 -12.14
N ASP A 92 -12.93 -23.00 -12.33
CA ASP A 92 -13.26 -24.33 -12.81
C ASP A 92 -14.09 -25.12 -11.80
N TYR A 93 -13.76 -24.96 -10.52
CA TYR A 93 -14.53 -25.54 -9.41
C TYR A 93 -16.00 -25.08 -9.44
N VAL A 94 -16.26 -23.77 -9.59
CA VAL A 94 -17.63 -23.25 -9.61
C VAL A 94 -18.37 -23.58 -10.91
N LEU A 95 -17.67 -23.74 -12.03
CA LEU A 95 -18.24 -24.12 -13.33
C LEU A 95 -18.37 -25.65 -13.55
N HIS A 96 -18.20 -26.47 -12.51
CA HIS A 96 -18.34 -27.93 -12.57
C HIS A 96 -17.39 -28.61 -13.57
N ARG A 97 -16.20 -28.04 -13.80
CA ARG A 97 -15.19 -28.71 -14.64
C ARG A 97 -14.42 -29.75 -13.83
N PRO A 98 -14.27 -30.99 -14.31
CA PRO A 98 -13.51 -32.01 -13.61
C PRO A 98 -12.01 -31.67 -13.60
N PRO A 99 -11.25 -32.05 -12.55
CA PRO A 99 -9.81 -31.88 -12.50
C PRO A 99 -9.10 -32.95 -13.33
N ASP A 100 -9.43 -33.06 -14.62
CA ASP A 100 -8.79 -33.97 -15.55
C ASP A 100 -7.43 -33.41 -16.03
N ARG A 101 -6.61 -34.28 -16.63
CA ARG A 101 -5.27 -33.90 -17.12
C ARG A 101 -5.31 -32.67 -18.01
N LYS A 102 -6.35 -32.53 -18.84
CA LYS A 102 -6.53 -31.37 -19.72
C LYS A 102 -6.79 -30.09 -18.95
N THR A 103 -7.75 -30.08 -18.03
CA THR A 103 -8.09 -28.88 -17.23
C THR A 103 -6.92 -28.46 -16.34
N VAL A 104 -6.15 -29.41 -15.81
CA VAL A 104 -4.91 -29.11 -15.06
C VAL A 104 -3.84 -28.48 -15.96
N LEU A 105 -3.61 -29.04 -17.16
CA LEU A 105 -2.63 -28.49 -18.11
C LEU A 105 -3.00 -27.08 -18.59
N GLU A 106 -4.29 -26.75 -18.72
CA GLU A 106 -4.76 -25.40 -19.03
C GLU A 106 -4.33 -24.36 -17.96
N LYS A 107 -4.02 -24.78 -16.73
CA LYS A 107 -3.58 -23.88 -15.64
C LYS A 107 -2.08 -23.68 -15.57
N LEU A 108 -1.31 -24.59 -16.15
CA LEU A 108 0.15 -24.55 -16.07
C LEU A 108 0.70 -23.17 -16.51
N PRO A 109 0.23 -22.55 -17.61
CA PRO A 109 0.71 -21.22 -17.99
C PRO A 109 0.39 -20.13 -16.96
N PHE A 110 -0.77 -20.20 -16.28
CA PHE A 110 -1.09 -19.26 -15.21
C PHE A 110 -0.12 -19.41 -14.03
N PHE A 111 0.19 -20.64 -13.61
CA PHE A 111 1.14 -20.84 -12.52
C PHE A 111 2.58 -20.45 -12.91
N VAL A 112 2.98 -20.67 -14.16
CA VAL A 112 4.29 -20.23 -14.67
C VAL A 112 4.40 -18.70 -14.65
N ILE A 113 3.41 -17.98 -15.16
CA ILE A 113 3.38 -16.50 -15.09
C ILE A 113 3.41 -16.04 -13.64
N ALA A 114 2.58 -16.63 -12.77
CA ALA A 114 2.55 -16.30 -11.35
C ALA A 114 3.91 -16.52 -10.67
N PHE A 115 4.61 -17.61 -11.01
CA PHE A 115 5.92 -17.92 -10.47
C PHE A 115 6.99 -16.91 -10.94
N ILE A 116 7.03 -16.58 -12.24
CA ILE A 116 7.99 -15.62 -12.79
C ILE A 116 7.86 -14.25 -12.11
N PHE A 117 6.64 -13.71 -12.04
CA PHE A 117 6.40 -12.41 -11.41
C PHE A 117 6.53 -12.46 -9.88
N GLY A 118 6.15 -13.57 -9.25
CA GLY A 118 6.36 -13.80 -7.83
C GLY A 118 7.84 -13.78 -7.46
N ALA A 119 8.66 -14.53 -8.19
CA ALA A 119 10.12 -14.58 -7.98
C ALA A 119 10.77 -13.21 -8.23
N ALA A 120 10.42 -12.52 -9.33
CA ALA A 120 10.93 -11.18 -9.62
C ALA A 120 10.67 -10.19 -8.48
N SER A 121 9.51 -10.30 -7.81
CA SER A 121 9.16 -9.43 -6.67
C SER A 121 9.97 -9.70 -5.39
N LEU A 122 10.59 -10.87 -5.25
CA LEU A 122 11.45 -11.19 -4.12
C LEU A 122 12.84 -10.59 -4.29
N PHE A 123 13.37 -10.54 -5.52
CA PHE A 123 14.69 -9.99 -5.82
C PHE A 123 14.78 -8.46 -5.70
N THR A 124 13.64 -7.76 -5.64
CA THR A 124 13.60 -6.29 -5.48
C THR A 124 13.52 -5.85 -4.02
N LYS A 125 13.38 -6.77 -3.06
CA LYS A 125 13.31 -6.42 -1.63
C LYS A 125 14.72 -6.29 -1.06
N HIS A 126 15.10 -5.07 -0.71
CA HIS A 126 16.28 -4.83 0.14
C HIS A 126 16.06 -5.45 1.53
N PRO A 127 17.10 -5.98 2.17
CA PRO A 127 17.00 -6.53 3.53
C PRO A 127 16.59 -5.40 4.49
N ALA A 128 15.32 -5.39 4.90
CA ALA A 128 14.82 -4.52 5.95
C ALA A 128 15.12 -5.16 7.31
N GLY A 129 15.46 -4.33 8.30
CA GLY A 129 15.93 -4.72 9.62
C GLY A 129 15.05 -5.75 10.33
N ALA A 130 15.65 -6.46 11.29
CA ALA A 130 15.00 -7.52 12.06
C ALA A 130 13.67 -7.04 12.68
N ALA A 131 12.53 -7.54 12.18
CA ALA A 131 11.28 -7.43 12.93
C ALA A 131 11.20 -8.54 13.94
N ASP A 132 10.54 -8.23 15.05
CA ASP A 132 10.09 -9.23 15.99
C ASP A 132 9.01 -10.10 15.33
N HIS A 133 9.35 -11.36 15.08
CA HIS A 133 8.46 -12.35 14.47
C HIS A 133 7.51 -13.01 15.48
N SER A 134 7.58 -12.65 16.76
CA SER A 134 6.87 -13.34 17.86
C SER A 134 5.35 -13.32 17.70
N PHE A 135 4.79 -12.31 17.03
CA PHE A 135 3.34 -12.12 16.88
C PHE A 135 2.83 -12.16 15.45
N THR A 136 3.69 -12.58 14.51
CA THR A 136 3.42 -12.53 13.08
C THR A 136 2.14 -13.24 12.67
N VAL A 137 1.87 -14.44 13.22
CA VAL A 137 0.63 -15.18 12.93
C VAL A 137 -0.61 -14.39 13.34
N PHE A 138 -0.60 -13.79 14.54
CA PHE A 138 -1.73 -13.02 15.06
C PHE A 138 -2.01 -11.75 14.26
N TYR A 139 -0.96 -11.05 13.81
CA TYR A 139 -1.13 -9.88 12.94
C TYR A 139 -1.74 -10.25 11.58
N SER A 140 -1.25 -11.32 10.96
CA SER A 140 -1.77 -11.78 9.68
C SER A 140 -3.21 -12.28 9.78
N THR A 141 -3.55 -13.08 10.80
CA THR A 141 -4.94 -13.54 11.00
C THR A 141 -5.88 -12.41 11.35
N TYR A 142 -5.43 -11.46 12.18
CA TYR A 142 -6.20 -10.26 12.50
C TYR A 142 -6.47 -9.43 11.24
N SER A 143 -5.49 -9.24 10.35
CA SER A 143 -5.70 -8.45 9.12
C SER A 143 -6.83 -9.00 8.25
N VAL A 144 -6.96 -10.34 8.13
CA VAL A 144 -8.04 -10.95 7.34
C VAL A 144 -9.40 -10.66 7.97
N LEU A 145 -9.50 -10.77 9.29
CA LEU A 145 -10.73 -10.45 10.02
C LEU A 145 -11.05 -8.96 9.97
N PHE A 146 -10.04 -8.10 10.04
CA PHE A 146 -10.18 -6.66 9.88
C PHE A 146 -10.85 -6.34 8.54
N TYR A 147 -10.38 -6.91 7.43
CA TYR A 147 -10.99 -6.66 6.12
C TYR A 147 -12.42 -7.21 6.03
N LEU A 148 -12.67 -8.39 6.60
CA LEU A 148 -14.02 -8.95 6.67
C LEU A 148 -14.97 -8.04 7.46
N GLU A 149 -14.52 -7.52 8.61
CA GLU A 149 -15.26 -6.57 9.44
C GLU A 149 -15.54 -5.28 8.67
N LYS A 150 -14.51 -4.64 8.11
CA LYS A 150 -14.65 -3.34 7.43
C LYS A 150 -15.46 -3.41 6.15
N LEU A 151 -15.53 -4.57 5.51
CA LEU A 151 -16.36 -4.76 4.32
C LEU A 151 -17.84 -4.92 4.66
N LEU A 152 -18.17 -5.48 5.83
CA LEU A 152 -19.56 -5.61 6.28
C LEU A 152 -20.03 -4.37 7.05
N VAL A 153 -19.12 -3.76 7.81
CA VAL A 153 -19.35 -2.59 8.67
C VAL A 153 -18.18 -1.62 8.48
N PRO A 154 -18.23 -0.74 7.47
CA PRO A 154 -17.16 0.22 7.19
C PRO A 154 -17.16 1.40 8.18
N SER A 155 -16.90 1.09 9.45
CA SER A 155 -16.80 2.07 10.54
C SER A 155 -15.34 2.30 10.92
N GLY A 156 -15.03 3.53 11.35
CA GLY A 156 -13.68 3.88 11.83
C GLY A 156 -12.58 3.77 10.78
N LEU A 157 -12.91 3.88 9.48
CA LEU A 157 -11.92 3.81 8.39
C LEU A 157 -10.89 4.93 8.55
N SER A 158 -9.61 4.59 8.50
CA SER A 158 -8.49 5.50 8.69
C SER A 158 -7.49 5.33 7.54
N SER A 159 -6.77 6.38 7.17
CA SER A 159 -5.64 6.26 6.23
C SER A 159 -4.44 5.52 6.83
N PHE A 160 -4.46 5.33 8.16
CA PHE A 160 -3.38 4.73 8.91
C PHE A 160 -3.92 3.88 10.07
N TYR A 161 -3.42 2.64 10.18
CA TYR A 161 -3.75 1.70 11.25
C TYR A 161 -2.45 1.26 11.97
N PRO A 162 -2.17 1.79 13.19
CA PRO A 162 -0.93 1.49 13.92
C PRO A 162 -0.90 0.05 14.45
N TYR A 163 0.33 -0.45 14.68
CA TYR A 163 0.52 -1.62 15.54
C TYR A 163 0.07 -1.34 16.97
N PRO A 164 -0.47 -2.35 17.68
CA PRO A 164 -0.74 -2.21 19.10
C PRO A 164 0.55 -1.90 19.86
N ASP A 165 0.45 -1.13 20.95
CA ASP A 165 1.62 -0.79 21.78
C ASP A 165 2.23 -2.09 22.35
N PRO A 166 3.51 -2.41 22.05
CA PRO A 166 4.15 -3.63 22.54
C PRO A 166 4.13 -3.75 24.06
N ARG A 167 4.11 -2.63 24.79
CA ARG A 167 4.15 -2.60 26.26
C ARG A 167 2.92 -3.19 26.93
N ASN A 168 1.78 -3.19 26.24
CA ASN A 168 0.51 -3.65 26.78
C ASN A 168 0.17 -5.10 26.35
N GLY A 169 1.07 -5.76 25.63
CA GLY A 169 0.79 -7.04 24.98
C GLY A 169 -0.20 -6.92 23.82
N LEU A 170 -0.52 -8.06 23.20
CA LEU A 170 -1.51 -8.10 22.12
C LEU A 170 -2.93 -7.93 22.65
N PRO A 171 -3.75 -7.05 22.04
CA PRO A 171 -5.17 -6.96 22.37
C PRO A 171 -5.89 -8.29 22.12
N PHE A 172 -6.96 -8.56 22.89
CA PHE A 172 -7.73 -9.80 22.80
C PHE A 172 -8.22 -10.11 21.39
N SER A 173 -8.59 -9.08 20.60
CA SER A 173 -9.01 -9.22 19.21
C SER A 173 -7.94 -9.87 18.31
N TYR A 174 -6.66 -9.63 18.58
CA TYR A 174 -5.55 -10.27 17.86
C TYR A 174 -5.40 -11.72 18.28
N LEU A 175 -5.46 -11.99 19.59
CA LEU A 175 -5.29 -13.33 20.15
C LEU A 175 -6.37 -14.30 19.69
N ILE A 176 -7.62 -13.86 19.62
CA ILE A 176 -8.74 -14.69 19.19
C ILE A 176 -8.82 -14.86 17.66
N SER A 177 -8.11 -14.02 16.90
CA SER A 177 -8.24 -13.98 15.43
C SER A 177 -7.93 -15.31 14.71
N PRO A 178 -6.91 -16.11 15.10
CA PRO A 178 -6.67 -17.40 14.45
C PRO A 178 -7.82 -18.38 14.68
N PHE A 179 -8.39 -18.40 15.90
CA PHE A 179 -9.50 -19.29 16.25
C PHE A 179 -10.76 -18.96 15.45
N ILE A 180 -11.08 -17.68 15.30
CA ILE A 180 -12.23 -17.25 14.48
C ILE A 180 -12.05 -17.69 13.03
N LEU A 181 -10.86 -17.52 12.45
CA LEU A 181 -10.59 -17.95 11.08
C LEU A 181 -10.68 -19.47 10.92
N VAL A 182 -10.19 -20.25 11.88
CA VAL A 182 -10.34 -21.72 11.87
C VAL A 182 -11.81 -22.10 11.94
N CYS A 183 -12.60 -21.48 12.80
CA CYS A 183 -14.05 -21.71 12.89
C CYS A 183 -14.77 -21.34 11.58
N LEU A 184 -14.43 -20.20 10.96
CA LEU A 184 -14.97 -19.81 9.66
C LEU A 184 -14.59 -20.81 8.57
N ALA A 185 -13.33 -21.25 8.51
CA ALA A 185 -12.88 -22.26 7.56
C ALA A 185 -13.58 -23.61 7.77
N ALA A 186 -13.73 -24.06 9.02
CA ALA A 186 -14.45 -25.28 9.38
C ALA A 186 -15.93 -25.18 8.98
N SER A 187 -16.56 -24.03 9.19
CA SER A 187 -17.97 -23.82 8.80
C SER A 187 -18.20 -24.07 7.31
N LEU A 188 -17.24 -23.72 6.43
CA LEU A 188 -17.33 -23.96 5.00
C LEU A 188 -17.30 -25.44 4.63
N PHE A 189 -16.71 -26.30 5.47
CA PHE A 189 -16.67 -27.75 5.26
C PHE A 189 -18.01 -28.41 5.56
N PHE A 190 -18.74 -27.91 6.56
CA PHE A 190 -20.04 -28.45 6.96
C PHE A 190 -21.19 -28.06 6.01
N ILE A 191 -21.03 -27.01 5.19
CA ILE A 191 -22.05 -26.63 4.21
C ILE A 191 -21.99 -27.58 3.00
N THR A 192 -23.06 -28.32 2.75
CA THR A 192 -23.17 -29.31 1.66
C THR A 192 -24.19 -28.90 0.59
N GLY A 193 -24.10 -29.51 -0.59
CA GLY A 193 -24.99 -29.26 -1.74
C GLY A 193 -24.49 -28.24 -2.76
N GLU A 194 -25.26 -28.02 -3.84
CA GLU A 194 -24.85 -27.12 -4.93
C GLU A 194 -24.73 -25.66 -4.50
N ARG A 195 -25.61 -25.20 -3.61
CA ARG A 195 -25.54 -23.83 -3.07
C ARG A 195 -24.27 -23.62 -2.25
N ALA A 196 -23.81 -24.66 -1.55
CA ALA A 196 -22.56 -24.63 -0.80
C ALA A 196 -21.35 -24.36 -1.69
N ARG A 197 -21.38 -24.80 -2.96
CA ARG A 197 -20.29 -24.55 -3.91
C ARG A 197 -20.12 -23.06 -4.19
N LYS A 198 -21.24 -22.37 -4.39
CA LYS A 198 -21.26 -20.92 -4.63
C LYS A 198 -20.80 -20.15 -3.39
N VAL A 199 -21.23 -20.59 -2.20
CA VAL A 199 -20.78 -20.00 -0.92
C VAL A 199 -19.28 -20.22 -0.71
N ARG A 200 -18.79 -21.46 -0.89
CA ARG A 200 -17.37 -21.80 -0.80
C ARG A 200 -16.54 -21.01 -1.80
N PHE A 201 -17.03 -20.81 -3.04
CA PHE A 201 -16.34 -19.98 -4.01
C PHE A 201 -16.15 -18.54 -3.51
N GLY A 202 -17.21 -17.87 -3.02
CA GLY A 202 -17.11 -16.50 -2.54
C GLY A 202 -16.11 -16.35 -1.38
N ALA A 203 -16.15 -17.29 -0.43
CA ALA A 203 -15.25 -17.30 0.72
C ALA A 203 -13.80 -17.62 0.33
N LEU A 204 -13.58 -18.64 -0.52
CA LEU A 204 -12.24 -18.99 -1.01
C LEU A 204 -11.66 -17.91 -1.93
N PHE A 205 -12.50 -17.25 -2.72
CA PHE A 205 -12.08 -16.12 -3.55
C PHE A 205 -11.49 -15.01 -2.67
N PHE A 206 -12.20 -14.62 -1.60
CA PHE A 206 -11.71 -13.65 -0.62
C PHE A 206 -10.41 -14.13 0.03
N ALA A 207 -10.40 -15.35 0.59
CA ALA A 207 -9.25 -15.90 1.31
C ALA A 207 -7.98 -15.99 0.44
N VAL A 208 -8.11 -16.44 -0.82
CA VAL A 208 -6.99 -16.55 -1.76
C VAL A 208 -6.47 -15.19 -2.19
N THR A 209 -7.36 -14.24 -2.46
CA THR A 209 -6.97 -12.92 -3.00
C THR A 209 -6.45 -11.97 -1.94
N ILE A 210 -6.86 -12.11 -0.67
CA ILE A 210 -6.32 -11.31 0.44
C ILE A 210 -4.97 -11.83 0.96
N LEU A 211 -4.61 -13.08 0.63
CA LEU A 211 -3.39 -13.74 1.09
C LEU A 211 -2.10 -12.92 0.85
N PRO A 212 -1.86 -12.31 -0.33
CA PRO A 212 -0.67 -11.48 -0.54
C PRO A 212 -0.60 -10.30 0.42
N ALA A 213 -1.73 -9.70 0.79
CA ALA A 213 -1.76 -8.63 1.78
C ALA A 213 -1.31 -9.17 3.15
N ALA A 214 -1.88 -10.29 3.59
CA ALA A 214 -1.50 -10.95 4.84
C ALA A 214 -0.01 -11.38 4.87
N VAL A 215 0.54 -11.78 3.71
CA VAL A 215 1.96 -12.15 3.55
C VAL A 215 2.88 -10.92 3.51
N ILE A 216 2.45 -9.81 2.91
CA ILE A 216 3.21 -8.54 2.94
C ILE A 216 3.34 -8.03 4.38
N MET A 217 2.36 -8.28 5.25
CA MET A 217 2.45 -7.95 6.68
C MET A 217 3.45 -8.80 7.46
N LEU A 218 3.95 -9.90 6.87
CA LEU A 218 5.08 -10.66 7.42
C LEU A 218 6.43 -9.95 7.16
N VAL A 219 6.45 -8.92 6.31
CA VAL A 219 7.68 -8.21 5.92
C VAL A 219 7.97 -7.10 6.93
N PRO A 220 9.14 -7.12 7.59
CA PRO A 220 9.55 -6.17 8.64
C PRO A 220 9.42 -4.67 8.31
N SER A 221 9.43 -4.31 7.03
CA SER A 221 9.41 -2.92 6.56
C SER A 221 8.03 -2.24 6.69
N CYS A 222 6.95 -3.01 6.88
CA CYS A 222 5.60 -2.46 6.91
C CYS A 222 5.29 -1.86 8.29
N ARG A 223 5.27 -0.52 8.36
CA ARG A 223 4.97 0.26 9.58
C ARG A 223 3.46 0.36 9.91
N ILE A 224 2.61 -0.39 9.22
CA ILE A 224 1.16 -0.48 9.39
C ILE A 224 0.72 -1.95 9.33
N ILE A 225 -0.36 -2.29 10.04
CA ILE A 225 -0.93 -3.66 10.00
C ILE A 225 -1.84 -3.85 8.80
N THR A 226 -2.65 -2.85 8.47
CA THR A 226 -3.61 -2.89 7.38
C THR A 226 -3.61 -1.58 6.61
N ALA A 227 -4.06 -1.64 5.36
CA ALA A 227 -4.41 -0.48 4.52
C ALA A 227 -5.67 -0.80 3.73
N ASP A 228 -6.56 0.18 3.54
CA ASP A 228 -7.88 -0.03 2.90
C ASP A 228 -7.71 -0.59 1.47
N ARG A 229 -6.67 -0.12 0.75
CA ARG A 229 -6.34 -0.53 -0.65
C ARG A 229 -6.16 -2.02 -0.89
N TYR A 230 -5.87 -2.83 0.14
CA TYR A 230 -5.65 -4.27 -0.05
C TYR A 230 -6.96 -5.06 -0.22
N ASP A 231 -8.10 -4.51 0.17
CA ASP A 231 -9.41 -5.18 0.07
C ASP A 231 -10.06 -5.06 -1.32
N TYR A 232 -9.46 -4.30 -2.25
CA TYR A 232 -10.09 -3.97 -3.52
C TYR A 232 -10.59 -5.18 -4.32
N ILE A 233 -9.72 -6.11 -4.75
CA ILE A 233 -10.17 -7.34 -5.42
C ILE A 233 -10.84 -8.34 -4.46
N PRO A 234 -10.31 -8.59 -3.24
CA PRO A 234 -10.92 -9.54 -2.31
C PRO A 234 -12.40 -9.29 -2.01
N SER A 235 -12.81 -8.03 -1.91
CA SER A 235 -14.18 -7.64 -1.55
C SER A 235 -15.24 -8.27 -2.45
N ILE A 236 -14.94 -8.52 -3.72
CA ILE A 236 -15.86 -9.13 -4.70
C ILE A 236 -16.40 -10.47 -4.21
N GLY A 237 -15.57 -11.28 -3.54
CA GLY A 237 -15.95 -12.59 -3.02
C GLY A 237 -17.04 -12.49 -1.96
N ILE A 238 -16.88 -11.59 -0.99
CA ILE A 238 -17.82 -11.40 0.13
C ILE A 238 -19.04 -10.59 -0.30
N LEU A 239 -18.87 -9.53 -1.09
CA LEU A 239 -19.99 -8.74 -1.63
C LEU A 239 -20.92 -9.60 -2.50
N TYR A 240 -20.36 -10.60 -3.19
CA TYR A 240 -21.17 -11.62 -3.86
C TYR A 240 -22.00 -12.45 -2.88
N LEU A 241 -21.43 -12.90 -1.76
CA LEU A 241 -22.18 -13.66 -0.74
C LEU A 241 -23.31 -12.84 -0.14
N VAL A 242 -23.05 -11.57 0.19
CA VAL A 242 -24.06 -10.62 0.68
C VAL A 242 -25.17 -10.45 -0.36
N SER A 243 -24.81 -10.16 -1.61
CA SER A 243 -25.77 -9.98 -2.70
C SER A 243 -26.59 -11.24 -2.96
N GLY A 244 -25.94 -12.41 -2.92
CA GLY A 244 -26.57 -13.71 -3.07
C GLY A 244 -27.57 -14.00 -1.95
N ALA A 245 -27.23 -13.67 -0.71
CA ALA A 245 -28.12 -13.81 0.45
C ALA A 245 -29.37 -12.92 0.32
N VAL A 246 -29.19 -11.65 -0.07
CA VAL A 246 -30.32 -10.72 -0.30
C VAL A 246 -31.27 -11.25 -1.37
N VAL A 247 -30.72 -11.68 -2.52
CA VAL A 247 -31.53 -12.23 -3.63
C VAL A 247 -32.24 -13.53 -3.22
N LEU A 248 -31.57 -14.37 -2.42
CA LEU A 248 -32.16 -15.61 -1.93
C LEU A 248 -33.30 -15.35 -0.94
N CYS A 249 -33.12 -14.43 0.01
CA CYS A 249 -34.18 -14.00 0.93
C CYS A 249 -35.38 -13.46 0.17
N TYR A 250 -35.16 -12.57 -0.81
CA TYR A 250 -36.23 -12.02 -1.63
C TYR A 250 -37.03 -13.11 -2.37
N ARG A 251 -36.33 -14.08 -3.00
CA ARG A 251 -36.97 -15.18 -3.73
C ARG A 251 -37.73 -16.15 -2.81
N LYS A 252 -37.21 -16.42 -1.60
CA LYS A 252 -37.82 -17.37 -0.66
C LYS A 252 -39.13 -16.84 -0.05
N LEU A 253 -39.25 -15.53 0.13
CA LEU A 253 -40.42 -14.91 0.76
C LEU A 253 -41.69 -14.96 -0.10
N GLY A 254 -41.57 -15.26 -1.40
CA GLY A 254 -42.71 -15.49 -2.29
C GLY A 254 -43.73 -14.34 -2.36
N ALA A 255 -44.80 -14.54 -3.15
CA ALA A 255 -45.85 -13.53 -3.29
C ALA A 255 -46.75 -13.39 -2.04
N HIS A 256 -46.68 -14.31 -1.08
CA HIS A 256 -47.51 -14.31 0.13
C HIS A 256 -47.00 -13.35 1.21
N SER A 257 -45.73 -12.98 1.19
CA SER A 257 -45.15 -12.03 2.16
C SER A 257 -44.65 -10.75 1.47
N ARG A 258 -45.52 -10.10 0.66
CA ARG A 258 -45.17 -8.86 -0.08
C ARG A 258 -44.60 -7.75 0.80
N LEU A 259 -45.11 -7.61 2.02
CA LEU A 259 -44.57 -6.65 3.00
C LEU A 259 -43.11 -6.95 3.32
N LEU A 260 -42.78 -8.21 3.64
CA LEU A 260 -41.42 -8.62 3.97
C LEU A 260 -40.48 -8.52 2.76
N GLN A 261 -40.96 -8.83 1.55
CA GLN A 261 -40.19 -8.60 0.31
C GLN A 261 -39.86 -7.13 0.09
N ARG A 262 -40.83 -6.23 0.31
CA ARG A 262 -40.61 -4.78 0.27
C ARG A 262 -39.59 -4.36 1.33
N SER A 263 -39.69 -4.88 2.55
CA SER A 263 -38.71 -4.61 3.62
C SER A 263 -37.28 -5.03 3.23
N VAL A 264 -37.09 -6.18 2.57
CA VAL A 264 -35.76 -6.61 2.09
C VAL A 264 -35.21 -5.64 1.04
N VAL A 265 -36.04 -5.21 0.08
CA VAL A 265 -35.62 -4.24 -0.95
C VAL A 265 -35.30 -2.88 -0.32
N VAL A 266 -36.15 -2.39 0.59
CA VAL A 266 -35.92 -1.14 1.31
C VAL A 266 -34.62 -1.22 2.11
N ALA A 267 -34.37 -2.30 2.85
CA ALA A 267 -33.15 -2.49 3.60
C ALA A 267 -31.90 -2.50 2.70
N ALA A 268 -31.95 -3.20 1.55
CA ALA A 268 -30.86 -3.21 0.58
C ALA A 268 -30.62 -1.81 -0.02
N SER A 269 -31.68 -1.07 -0.36
CA SER A 269 -31.58 0.30 -0.85
C SER A 269 -31.02 1.25 0.21
N CYS A 270 -31.44 1.13 1.47
CA CYS A 270 -30.88 1.89 2.59
C CYS A 270 -29.39 1.60 2.74
N ALA A 271 -28.95 0.34 2.68
CA ALA A 271 -27.54 -0.01 2.74
C ALA A 271 -26.73 0.64 1.60
N VAL A 272 -27.25 0.61 0.37
CA VAL A 272 -26.64 1.29 -0.79
C VAL A 272 -26.51 2.79 -0.56
N VAL A 273 -27.56 3.46 -0.06
CA VAL A 273 -27.52 4.90 0.26
C VAL A 273 -26.49 5.18 1.36
N THR A 274 -26.49 4.39 2.44
CA THR A 274 -25.52 4.55 3.54
C THR A 274 -24.09 4.43 3.06
N LEU A 275 -23.77 3.38 2.29
CA LEU A 275 -22.43 3.21 1.72
C LEU A 275 -22.06 4.35 0.78
N SER A 276 -23.02 4.83 -0.04
CA SER A 276 -22.78 5.96 -0.94
C SER A 276 -22.45 7.25 -0.18
N VAL A 277 -23.17 7.55 0.91
CA VAL A 277 -22.91 8.71 1.77
C VAL A 277 -21.57 8.58 2.47
N GLN A 278 -21.24 7.40 3.00
CA GLN A 278 -19.95 7.14 3.63
C GLN A 278 -18.79 7.29 2.64
N THR A 279 -18.95 6.80 1.41
CA THR A 279 -17.96 6.96 0.34
C THR A 279 -17.75 8.41 -0.03
N TRP A 280 -18.84 9.18 -0.16
CA TRP A 280 -18.74 10.61 -0.41
C TRP A 280 -18.02 11.36 0.72
N GLN A 281 -18.35 11.07 1.98
CA GLN A 281 -17.64 11.61 3.14
C GLN A 281 -16.16 11.22 3.13
N ARG A 282 -15.87 9.96 2.78
CA ARG A 282 -14.51 9.45 2.72
C ARG A 282 -13.70 10.14 1.62
N CYS A 283 -14.27 10.40 0.44
CA CYS A 283 -13.60 11.17 -0.61
C CYS A 283 -13.15 12.57 -0.15
N ARG A 284 -13.91 13.21 0.76
CA ARG A 284 -13.51 14.51 1.32
C ARG A 284 -12.28 14.43 2.21
N ILE A 285 -12.10 13.34 2.95
CA ILE A 285 -10.92 13.12 3.81
C ILE A 285 -9.66 12.91 2.97
N TRP A 286 -9.79 12.26 1.81
CA TRP A 286 -8.68 12.01 0.90
C TRP A 286 -8.36 13.20 -0.03
N HIS A 287 -9.03 14.35 0.16
CA HIS A 287 -8.87 15.50 -0.72
C HIS A 287 -7.58 16.29 -0.46
N ASP A 288 -7.18 16.42 0.81
CA ASP A 288 -6.01 17.18 1.22
C ASP A 288 -5.27 16.51 2.38
N ASP A 289 -3.94 16.73 2.45
CA ASP A 289 -3.10 16.10 3.46
C ASP A 289 -3.52 16.48 4.89
N MET A 290 -3.98 17.71 5.09
CA MET A 290 -4.35 18.21 6.42
C MET A 290 -5.60 17.49 6.95
N THR A 291 -6.67 17.38 6.16
CA THR A 291 -7.87 16.62 6.56
C THR A 291 -7.57 15.14 6.71
N LEU A 292 -6.74 14.57 5.84
CA LEU A 292 -6.31 13.17 5.90
C LEU A 292 -5.61 12.84 7.23
N TRP A 293 -4.61 13.64 7.61
CA TRP A 293 -3.85 13.38 8.83
C TRP A 293 -4.60 13.79 10.10
N ASN A 294 -5.45 14.82 10.02
CA ASN A 294 -6.35 15.15 11.13
C ASN A 294 -7.37 14.03 11.40
N ASP A 295 -7.94 13.42 10.35
CA ASP A 295 -8.82 12.25 10.49
C ASP A 295 -8.09 11.07 11.15
N ALA A 296 -6.87 10.76 10.70
CA ALA A 296 -6.06 9.70 11.31
C ALA A 296 -5.73 9.98 12.78
N LEU A 297 -5.36 11.21 13.12
CA LEU A 297 -5.01 11.63 14.49
C LEU A 297 -6.23 11.72 15.41
N SER A 298 -7.43 11.97 14.87
CA SER A 298 -8.67 11.90 15.66
C SER A 298 -8.93 10.49 16.21
N LYS A 299 -8.46 9.45 15.50
CA LYS A 299 -8.59 8.03 15.88
C LYS A 299 -7.37 7.52 16.64
N TYR A 300 -6.20 8.04 16.28
CA TYR A 300 -4.91 7.61 16.81
C TYR A 300 -4.06 8.82 17.20
N ALA A 301 -4.42 9.48 18.31
CA ALA A 301 -3.83 10.77 18.72
C ALA A 301 -2.29 10.76 18.86
N ASN A 302 -1.72 9.63 19.29
CA ASN A 302 -0.29 9.48 19.53
C ASN A 302 0.42 8.67 18.43
N ALA A 303 -0.16 8.59 17.22
CA ALA A 303 0.47 7.86 16.13
C ALA A 303 1.59 8.69 15.50
N ALA A 304 2.84 8.23 15.67
CA ALA A 304 4.03 8.95 15.23
C ALA A 304 4.06 9.26 13.72
N ILE A 305 3.56 8.34 12.88
CA ILE A 305 3.58 8.51 11.42
C ILE A 305 2.59 9.59 10.95
N PRO A 306 1.29 9.54 11.33
CA PRO A 306 0.37 10.65 11.07
C PRO A 306 0.85 12.01 11.61
N LEU A 307 1.44 12.05 12.81
CA LEU A 307 2.03 13.29 13.36
C LEU A 307 3.15 13.82 12.45
N CYS A 308 4.09 12.94 12.07
CA CYS A 308 5.18 13.31 11.18
C CYS A 308 4.67 13.80 9.82
N ASN A 309 3.69 13.13 9.22
CA ASN A 309 3.18 13.53 7.91
C ASN A 309 2.37 14.83 7.96
N ARG A 310 1.60 15.07 9.04
CA ARG A 310 0.94 16.36 9.26
C ARG A 310 1.96 17.48 9.50
N GLY A 311 3.06 17.19 10.20
CA GLY A 311 4.19 18.10 10.36
C GLY A 311 4.80 18.50 9.01
N ILE A 312 4.96 17.54 8.09
CA ILE A 312 5.41 17.83 6.71
C ILE A 312 4.41 18.71 5.96
N ALA A 313 3.10 18.44 6.09
CA ALA A 313 2.06 19.28 5.49
C ALA A 313 2.12 20.72 6.02
N TYR A 314 2.32 20.91 7.34
CA TYR A 314 2.55 22.23 7.93
C TYR A 314 3.80 22.92 7.39
N CYS A 315 4.91 22.19 7.16
CA CYS A 315 6.10 22.76 6.50
C CYS A 315 5.77 23.29 5.09
N ILE A 316 4.99 22.53 4.31
CA ILE A 316 4.58 22.94 2.95
C ILE A 316 3.69 24.19 3.00
N SER A 317 2.82 24.30 4.01
CA SER A 317 1.98 25.49 4.24
C SER A 317 2.72 26.67 4.89
N GLY A 318 3.97 26.48 5.35
CA GLY A 318 4.79 27.53 5.99
C GLY A 318 4.62 27.65 7.52
N ASP A 319 3.74 26.85 8.14
CA ASP A 319 3.47 26.85 9.58
C ASP A 319 4.56 26.07 10.36
N LEU A 320 5.79 26.57 10.38
CA LEU A 320 6.95 25.87 10.96
C LEU A 320 6.82 25.54 12.46
N GLU A 321 6.11 26.38 13.23
CA GLU A 321 5.88 26.16 14.66
C GLU A 321 5.00 24.93 14.91
N LYS A 322 3.87 24.83 14.19
CA LYS A 322 2.99 23.65 14.28
C LYS A 322 3.68 22.40 13.76
N ALA A 323 4.46 22.53 12.68
CA ALA A 323 5.25 21.43 12.16
C ALA A 323 6.22 20.88 13.21
N LEU A 324 6.96 21.76 13.88
CA LEU A 324 7.90 21.36 14.92
C LEU A 324 7.20 20.70 16.11
N ALA A 325 6.08 21.24 16.57
CA ALA A 325 5.29 20.65 17.65
C ALA A 325 4.78 19.24 17.31
N ASP A 326 4.37 19.01 16.05
CA ASP A 326 3.97 17.67 15.58
C ASP A 326 5.16 16.72 15.48
N PHE A 327 6.33 17.18 15.02
CA PHE A 327 7.54 16.34 15.00
C PHE A 327 8.02 15.97 16.41
N GLU A 328 7.95 16.91 17.36
CA GLU A 328 8.29 16.64 18.77
C GLU A 328 7.36 15.58 19.36
N LYS A 329 6.05 15.68 19.11
CA LYS A 329 5.09 14.62 19.49
C LYS A 329 5.37 13.30 18.79
N ALA A 330 5.75 13.32 17.51
CA ALA A 330 6.07 12.12 16.74
C ALA A 330 7.30 11.40 17.32
N VAL A 331 8.34 12.14 17.68
CA VAL A 331 9.56 11.61 18.32
C VAL A 331 9.24 11.10 19.73
N ALA A 332 8.37 11.77 20.49
CA ALA A 332 7.94 11.28 21.79
C ALA A 332 7.16 9.95 21.69
N ALA A 333 6.33 9.80 20.66
CA ALA A 333 5.58 8.58 20.39
C ALA A 333 6.47 7.45 19.83
N ASN A 334 7.45 7.77 18.99
CA ASN A 334 8.41 6.83 18.46
C ASN A 334 9.81 7.49 18.32
N PRO A 335 10.69 7.29 19.32
CA PRO A 335 12.04 7.85 19.29
C PRO A 335 12.93 7.32 18.17
N ARG A 336 12.54 6.23 17.50
CA ARG A 336 13.28 5.62 16.37
C ARG A 336 12.72 6.05 15.02
N LEU A 337 11.99 7.16 14.94
CA LEU A 337 11.48 7.71 13.68
C LEU A 337 12.50 8.68 13.07
N ALA A 338 13.45 8.15 12.29
CA ALA A 338 14.50 8.96 11.63
C ALA A 338 13.94 10.13 10.81
N GLU A 339 12.81 9.94 10.13
CA GLU A 339 12.13 10.94 9.31
C GLU A 339 11.70 12.19 10.09
N ALA A 340 11.25 12.02 11.33
CA ALA A 340 10.84 13.14 12.17
C ALA A 340 12.06 13.97 12.58
N HIS A 341 13.15 13.31 13.00
CA HIS A 341 14.41 13.98 13.31
C HIS A 341 15.01 14.69 12.09
N TYR A 342 15.00 14.07 10.92
CA TYR A 342 15.44 14.69 9.68
C TYR A 342 14.62 15.94 9.35
N SER A 343 13.29 15.88 9.51
CA SER A 343 12.40 17.01 9.23
C SER A 343 12.62 18.16 10.23
N MET A 344 12.80 17.87 11.52
CA MET A 344 13.19 18.86 12.52
C MET A 344 14.53 19.52 12.16
N GLY A 345 15.51 18.74 11.70
CA GLY A 345 16.81 19.26 11.24
C GLY A 345 16.66 20.28 10.11
N ASN A 346 15.78 20.00 9.14
CA ASN A 346 15.49 20.94 8.05
C ASN A 346 14.83 22.23 8.57
N ILE A 347 13.88 22.13 9.51
CA ILE A 347 13.25 23.32 10.13
C ILE A 347 14.31 24.16 10.85
N TYR A 348 15.13 23.54 11.71
CA TYR A 348 16.16 24.27 12.45
C TYR A 348 17.18 24.92 11.51
N MET A 349 17.55 24.25 10.42
CA MET A 349 18.40 24.83 9.38
C MET A 349 17.74 26.08 8.75
N GLN A 350 16.46 26.00 8.39
CA GLN A 350 15.71 27.13 7.84
C GLN A 350 15.59 28.31 8.82
N LEU A 351 15.52 28.02 10.12
CA LEU A 351 15.50 29.02 11.20
C LEU A 351 16.89 29.55 11.59
N GLY A 352 17.97 29.10 10.93
CA GLY A 352 19.35 29.47 11.26
C GLY A 352 19.89 28.86 12.58
N GLN A 353 19.16 27.91 13.17
CA GLN A 353 19.55 27.21 14.41
C GLN A 353 20.47 26.02 14.08
N TYR A 354 21.65 26.31 13.54
CA TYR A 354 22.55 25.29 12.97
C TYR A 354 22.97 24.19 13.96
N GLY A 355 23.29 24.53 15.21
CA GLY A 355 23.63 23.52 16.23
C GLY A 355 22.51 22.50 16.49
N ARG A 356 21.25 22.97 16.59
CA ARG A 356 20.07 22.07 16.75
C ARG A 356 19.80 21.27 15.48
N SER A 357 20.06 21.86 14.31
CA SER A 357 19.94 21.17 13.03
C SER A 357 20.93 20.01 12.93
N ILE A 358 22.19 20.23 13.28
CA ILE A 358 23.24 19.20 13.32
C ILE A 358 22.87 18.09 14.29
N GLU A 359 22.38 18.42 15.49
CA GLU A 359 21.94 17.42 16.48
C GLU A 359 20.79 16.57 15.93
N ALA A 360 19.77 17.19 15.33
CA ALA A 360 18.62 16.51 14.78
C ALA A 360 19.01 15.59 13.61
N PHE A 361 19.85 16.05 12.67
CA PHE A 361 20.37 15.18 11.61
C PHE A 361 21.24 14.05 12.15
N SER A 362 22.04 14.30 13.18
CA SER A 362 22.87 13.27 13.82
C SER A 362 22.01 12.16 14.44
N ARG A 363 20.88 12.50 15.07
CA ARG A 363 19.91 11.52 15.56
C ARG A 363 19.27 10.74 14.41
N ALA A 364 18.87 11.41 13.33
CA ALA A 364 18.31 10.74 12.16
C ALA A 364 19.28 9.71 11.57
N ILE A 365 20.56 10.08 11.45
CA ILE A 365 21.65 9.21 10.96
C ILE A 365 21.93 8.05 11.92
N ALA A 366 21.91 8.29 13.23
CA ALA A 366 22.12 7.24 14.23
C ALA A 366 21.00 6.18 14.19
N ILE A 367 19.78 6.59 13.88
CA ILE A 367 18.62 5.70 13.73
C ILE A 367 18.65 4.98 12.38
N ASP A 368 18.92 5.71 11.30
CA ASP A 368 19.01 5.17 9.94
C ASP A 368 20.32 5.61 9.26
N PRO A 369 21.38 4.78 9.37
CA PRO A 369 22.65 5.05 8.71
C PRO A 369 22.59 5.05 7.18
N GLY A 370 21.48 4.58 6.57
CA GLY A 370 21.24 4.60 5.13
C GLY A 370 20.57 5.89 4.63
N LEU A 371 20.34 6.88 5.50
CA LEU A 371 19.65 8.11 5.12
C LEU A 371 20.60 9.12 4.46
N ALA A 372 20.99 8.89 3.20
CA ALA A 372 21.96 9.71 2.45
C ALA A 372 21.64 11.23 2.48
N ARG A 373 20.35 11.60 2.41
CA ARG A 373 19.90 12.99 2.50
C ARG A 373 20.16 13.66 3.86
N ALA A 374 20.17 12.91 4.95
CA ALA A 374 20.49 13.45 6.27
C ALA A 374 21.98 13.81 6.37
N TYR A 375 22.87 12.95 5.84
CA TYR A 375 24.28 13.29 5.70
C TYR A 375 24.48 14.51 4.80
N ASN A 376 23.85 14.56 3.63
CA ASN A 376 23.94 15.72 2.74
C ASN A 376 23.54 17.03 3.44
N ASN A 377 22.41 17.04 4.15
CA ASN A 377 21.91 18.26 4.77
C ASN A 377 22.73 18.65 6.00
N ARG A 378 23.22 17.69 6.78
CA ARG A 378 24.14 17.97 7.88
C ARG A 378 25.47 18.53 7.36
N GLY A 379 26.02 17.96 6.28
CA GLY A 379 27.20 18.48 5.61
C GLY A 379 26.99 19.89 5.03
N TYR A 380 25.79 20.17 4.53
CA TYR A 380 25.42 21.52 4.11
C TYR A 380 25.40 22.51 5.27
N VAL A 381 24.84 22.12 6.42
CA VAL A 381 24.87 22.96 7.63
C VAL A 381 26.31 23.22 8.09
N TYR A 382 27.17 22.20 8.12
CA TYR A 382 28.60 22.39 8.41
C TYR A 382 29.27 23.34 7.41
N SER A 383 28.92 23.27 6.13
CA SER A 383 29.43 24.20 5.11
C SER A 383 28.99 25.65 5.37
N LEU A 384 27.75 25.86 5.85
CA LEU A 384 27.27 27.19 6.25
C LEU A 384 28.04 27.74 7.46
N GLU A 385 28.46 26.87 8.38
CA GLU A 385 29.33 27.21 9.51
C GLU A 385 30.82 27.27 9.14
N LYS A 386 31.17 27.08 7.86
CA LYS A 386 32.55 27.02 7.33
C LYS A 386 33.39 25.87 7.89
N ASP A 387 32.76 24.84 8.45
CA ASP A 387 33.41 23.59 8.81
C ASP A 387 33.44 22.65 7.61
N PHE A 388 34.27 22.99 6.63
CA PHE A 388 34.35 22.25 5.37
C PHE A 388 34.89 20.82 5.55
N LYS A 389 35.66 20.55 6.62
CA LYS A 389 36.18 19.21 6.92
C LYS A 389 35.06 18.25 7.30
N HIS A 390 34.20 18.63 8.25
CA HIS A 390 33.05 17.80 8.62
C HIS A 390 32.03 17.73 7.47
N ALA A 391 31.87 18.82 6.71
CA ALA A 391 31.00 18.82 5.53
C ALA A 391 31.42 17.78 4.49
N VAL A 392 32.71 17.77 4.09
CA VAL A 392 33.25 16.80 3.12
C VAL A 392 33.08 15.36 3.63
N SER A 393 33.37 15.10 4.90
CA SER A 393 33.16 13.78 5.50
C SER A 393 31.71 13.30 5.40
N ASP A 394 30.74 14.19 5.64
CA ASP A 394 29.32 13.86 5.52
C ASP A 394 28.91 13.64 4.06
N TYR A 395 29.41 14.45 3.13
CA TYR A 395 29.17 14.24 1.70
C TYR A 395 29.75 12.92 1.20
N ASP A 396 30.95 12.53 1.66
CA ASP A 396 31.56 11.23 1.35
C ASP A 396 30.68 10.08 1.84
N ARG A 397 30.12 10.19 3.04
CA ARG A 397 29.17 9.20 3.56
C ARG A 397 27.88 9.16 2.77
N ALA A 398 27.31 10.30 2.40
CA ALA A 398 26.12 10.34 1.54
C ALA A 398 26.36 9.65 0.20
N LEU A 399 27.54 9.84 -0.43
CA LEU A 399 27.91 9.20 -1.70
C LEU A 399 28.28 7.71 -1.55
N ALA A 400 28.75 7.29 -0.38
CA ALA A 400 28.94 5.87 -0.08
C ALA A 400 27.60 5.12 -0.02
N VAL A 401 26.54 5.79 0.45
CA VAL A 401 25.17 5.26 0.51
C VAL A 401 24.49 5.34 -0.87
N ASP A 402 24.53 6.49 -1.53
CA ASP A 402 23.98 6.70 -2.88
C ASP A 402 25.02 7.36 -3.80
N LYS A 403 25.66 6.51 -4.63
CA LYS A 403 26.72 6.93 -5.56
C LYS A 403 26.23 7.85 -6.68
N ASN A 404 24.91 7.92 -6.91
CA ASN A 404 24.30 8.72 -7.96
C ASN A 404 23.61 9.98 -7.42
N TYR A 405 23.84 10.34 -6.15
CA TYR A 405 23.22 11.52 -5.55
C TYR A 405 23.86 12.82 -6.05
N SER A 406 23.37 13.31 -7.18
CA SER A 406 23.94 14.43 -7.93
C SER A 406 24.10 15.72 -7.13
N LYS A 407 23.14 16.04 -6.24
CA LYS A 407 23.20 17.21 -5.34
C LYS A 407 24.39 17.14 -4.37
N VAL A 408 24.78 15.94 -3.93
CA VAL A 408 25.90 15.79 -2.99
C VAL A 408 27.22 16.11 -3.67
N TYR A 409 27.44 15.64 -4.89
CA TYR A 409 28.62 16.03 -5.68
C TYR A 409 28.70 17.54 -5.84
N TYR A 410 27.58 18.20 -6.15
CA TYR A 410 27.54 19.66 -6.21
C TYR A 410 27.96 20.31 -4.89
N ASN A 411 27.35 19.90 -3.78
CA ASN A 411 27.62 20.47 -2.47
C ASN A 411 29.07 20.24 -2.01
N ARG A 412 29.62 19.04 -2.25
CA ARG A 412 31.01 18.70 -1.94
C ARG A 412 32.00 19.46 -2.82
N GLY A 413 31.70 19.58 -4.12
CA GLY A 413 32.49 20.39 -5.05
C GLY A 413 32.53 21.87 -4.65
N MET A 414 31.41 22.42 -4.17
CA MET A 414 31.36 23.78 -3.63
C MET A 414 32.17 23.93 -2.33
N ALA A 415 32.16 22.93 -1.45
CA ALA A 415 33.02 22.92 -0.25
C ALA A 415 34.51 22.91 -0.63
N TYR A 416 34.92 22.06 -1.58
CA TYR A 416 36.29 22.04 -2.12
C TYR A 416 36.68 23.36 -2.78
N PHE A 417 35.76 24.03 -3.48
CA PHE A 417 36.01 25.35 -4.07
C PHE A 417 36.36 26.39 -3.00
N GLN A 418 35.66 26.38 -1.86
CA GLN A 418 35.92 27.29 -0.74
C GLN A 418 37.26 27.00 -0.05
N GLU A 419 37.62 25.72 0.07
CA GLU A 419 38.93 25.27 0.57
C GLU A 419 40.07 25.46 -0.46
N LYS A 420 39.76 25.99 -1.65
CA LYS A 420 40.70 26.19 -2.78
C LYS A 420 41.28 24.89 -3.35
N GLU A 421 40.63 23.75 -3.11
CA GLU A 421 40.95 22.48 -3.74
C GLU A 421 40.30 22.39 -5.14
N TYR A 422 40.74 23.27 -6.05
CA TYR A 422 40.08 23.48 -7.35
C TYR A 422 40.04 22.23 -8.24
N GLY A 423 41.04 21.36 -8.16
CA GLY A 423 41.05 20.07 -8.88
C GLY A 423 39.89 19.16 -8.48
N ARG A 424 39.70 18.95 -7.17
CA ARG A 424 38.59 18.11 -6.65
C ARG A 424 37.23 18.76 -6.88
N ALA A 425 37.15 20.07 -6.71
CA ALA A 425 35.94 20.83 -6.99
C ALA A 425 35.48 20.67 -8.45
N TRP A 426 36.43 20.72 -9.40
CA TRP A 426 36.14 20.49 -10.82
C TRP A 426 35.57 19.09 -11.07
N ASP A 427 36.22 18.05 -10.55
CA ASP A 427 35.82 16.66 -10.78
C ASP A 427 34.41 16.38 -10.24
N ASP A 428 34.10 16.89 -9.04
CA ASP A 428 32.79 16.76 -8.40
C ASP A 428 31.69 17.51 -9.16
N LEU A 429 31.95 18.75 -9.59
CA LEU A 429 30.97 19.52 -10.34
C LEU A 429 30.72 18.93 -11.74
N GLN A 430 31.75 18.40 -12.40
CA GLN A 430 31.58 17.63 -13.64
C GLN A 430 30.72 16.39 -13.41
N LYS A 431 30.96 15.66 -12.30
CA LYS A 431 30.16 14.49 -11.96
C LYS A 431 28.70 14.84 -11.68
N ALA A 432 28.44 15.96 -10.99
CA ALA A 432 27.10 16.47 -10.76
C ALA A 432 26.37 16.76 -12.08
N MET A 433 27.05 17.38 -13.07
CA MET A 433 26.50 17.64 -14.41
C MET A 433 26.21 16.36 -15.20
N GLN A 434 27.11 15.36 -15.14
CA GLN A 434 26.87 14.05 -15.75
C GLN A 434 25.60 13.37 -15.20
N LEU A 435 25.26 13.65 -13.94
CA LEU A 435 24.05 13.19 -13.26
C LEU A 435 22.88 14.18 -13.38
N ASN A 436 22.92 15.07 -14.39
CA ASN A 436 21.90 16.07 -14.72
C ASN A 436 21.62 17.13 -13.63
N TYR A 437 22.60 17.42 -12.76
CA TYR A 437 22.50 18.56 -11.84
C TYR A 437 23.01 19.84 -12.52
N ARG A 438 22.25 20.93 -12.37
CA ARG A 438 22.61 22.23 -12.95
C ARG A 438 23.72 22.88 -12.12
N VAL A 439 24.84 23.17 -12.77
CA VAL A 439 25.96 23.94 -12.21
C VAL A 439 26.00 25.30 -12.90
N ASP A 440 26.29 26.36 -12.14
CA ASP A 440 26.46 27.69 -12.69
C ASP A 440 27.72 27.75 -13.58
N PRO A 441 27.62 28.13 -14.87
CA PRO A 441 28.76 28.27 -15.76
C PRO A 441 29.86 29.20 -15.22
N ALA A 442 29.52 30.21 -14.42
CA ALA A 442 30.50 31.12 -13.83
C ALA A 442 31.45 30.41 -12.86
N ILE A 443 30.95 29.42 -12.11
CA ILE A 443 31.75 28.62 -11.17
C ILE A 443 32.74 27.74 -11.95
N LEU A 444 32.29 27.16 -13.08
CA LEU A 444 33.14 26.35 -13.93
C LEU A 444 34.26 27.17 -14.57
N ALA A 445 33.95 28.36 -15.09
CA ALA A 445 34.96 29.27 -15.65
C ALA A 445 35.99 29.70 -14.59
N ALA A 446 35.53 29.96 -13.36
CA ALA A 446 36.42 30.29 -12.25
C ALA A 446 37.33 29.11 -11.86
N LEU A 447 36.83 27.88 -11.92
CA LEU A 447 37.63 26.68 -11.67
C LEU A 447 38.63 26.40 -12.78
N GLU A 448 38.23 26.54 -14.04
CA GLU A 448 39.12 26.32 -15.19
C GLU A 448 40.34 27.25 -15.14
N LYS A 449 40.14 28.50 -14.73
CA LYS A 449 41.22 29.49 -14.54
C LYS A 449 42.19 29.13 -13.41
N ASN A 450 41.72 28.42 -12.38
CA ASN A 450 42.49 28.14 -11.16
C ASN A 450 42.91 26.66 -11.03
N ARG A 451 42.49 25.76 -11.93
CA ARG A 451 42.74 24.31 -11.84
C ARG A 451 44.23 23.92 -11.86
N GLY A 452 45.08 24.78 -12.42
CA GLY A 452 46.54 24.59 -12.48
C GLY A 452 47.34 25.35 -11.42
N ARG A 453 46.67 25.97 -10.44
CA ARG A 453 47.27 26.65 -9.29
C ARG A 453 46.92 25.88 -8.02
#